data_AF-A0A1H6U3U6-F1
#
_entry.id   AF-A0A1H6U3U6-F1
#
_cell.length_a   1.000
_cell.length_b   1.000
_cell.length_c   1.000
_cell.angle_alpha   90.00
_cell.angle_beta   90.00
_cell.angle_gamma   90.00
#
_symmetry.space_group_name_H-M   'P 1'
#
loop_
_entity.id
_entity.type
_entity.pdbx_description
1 polymer ?
#
loop_
_entity_poly.entity_id
_entity_poly.type
_entity_poly.pdbx_seq_one_letter_code
_entity_poly.pdbx_strand_id
1 'polypeptide(L)'
;MILNIFRRSRPVAPATNELPADVLATLDGMHVMLRPHGEDGVPRALVQIAGHRGGWIHSLDDDLRHLAMVFPELSQEQLARAHRFIAAQVRRRVQLANEPEPGVQRRTWANHWKPRSYDSI
;
A
#
# COMPACT_ATOMS: atom_id res chain seq x y z
N MET A 1 48.42 -19.80 -26.19
CA MET A 1 48.13 -18.83 -25.10
C MET A 1 47.33 -17.70 -25.73
N ILE A 2 45.99 -17.68 -25.70
CA ILE A 2 45.09 -17.36 -24.57
C ILE A 2 45.44 -15.95 -24.01
N LEU A 3 44.59 -14.92 -24.00
CA LEU A 3 43.15 -14.87 -23.75
C LEU A 3 42.51 -13.67 -24.48
N ASN A 4 41.38 -13.91 -25.14
CA ASN A 4 40.55 -12.89 -25.79
C ASN A 4 39.95 -11.96 -24.71
N ILE A 5 40.27 -10.67 -24.74
CA ILE A 5 39.72 -9.65 -23.83
C ILE A 5 38.28 -9.35 -24.28
N PHE A 6 37.35 -10.23 -23.92
CA PHE A 6 35.93 -9.89 -23.90
C PHE A 6 35.71 -8.92 -22.74
N ARG A 7 35.96 -7.64 -23.00
CA ARG A 7 35.47 -6.54 -22.19
C ARG A 7 33.95 -6.60 -22.27
N ARG A 8 33.33 -7.23 -21.27
CA ARG A 8 31.87 -7.30 -21.11
C ARG A 8 31.39 -5.87 -20.86
N SER A 9 30.96 -5.18 -21.91
CA SER A 9 30.22 -3.94 -21.78
C SER A 9 29.01 -4.24 -20.90
N ARG A 10 28.95 -3.65 -19.69
CA ARG A 10 27.73 -3.68 -18.88
C ARG A 10 26.64 -3.05 -19.73
N PRO A 11 25.55 -3.75 -20.09
CA PRO A 11 24.45 -3.09 -20.77
C PRO A 11 23.95 -2.01 -19.81
N VAL A 12 24.14 -0.75 -20.21
CA VAL A 12 23.34 0.34 -19.64
C VAL A 12 21.93 0.00 -20.06
N ALA A 13 21.16 -0.52 -19.10
CA ALA A 13 19.74 -0.73 -19.32
C ALA A 13 19.16 0.59 -19.83
N PRO A 14 18.26 0.57 -20.83
CA PRO A 14 17.53 1.78 -21.20
C PRO A 14 16.96 2.40 -19.92
N ALA A 15 16.94 3.74 -19.84
CA ALA A 15 16.31 4.48 -18.75
C ALA A 15 14.80 4.19 -18.78
N THR A 16 14.43 3.01 -18.34
CA THR A 16 13.10 2.48 -18.36
C THR A 16 12.47 2.86 -17.03
N ASN A 17 11.29 3.46 -17.08
CA ASN A 17 10.51 3.84 -15.90
C ASN A 17 9.83 2.66 -15.24
N GLU A 18 10.37 1.47 -15.41
CA GLU A 18 9.90 0.26 -14.74
C GLU A 18 10.55 0.20 -13.37
N LEU A 19 9.76 -0.29 -12.42
CA LEU A 19 10.26 -0.55 -11.09
C LEU A 19 11.15 -1.80 -11.14
N PRO A 20 12.31 -1.79 -10.47
CA PRO A 20 13.07 -3.01 -10.25
C PRO A 20 12.19 -4.09 -9.63
N ALA A 21 12.40 -5.36 -10.02
CA ALA A 21 11.58 -6.48 -9.57
C ALA A 21 11.54 -6.60 -8.04
N ASP A 22 12.67 -6.36 -7.38
CA ASP A 22 12.77 -6.41 -5.91
C ASP A 22 11.94 -5.33 -5.22
N VAL A 23 11.90 -4.13 -5.80
CA VAL A 23 11.07 -3.01 -5.31
C VAL A 23 9.60 -3.34 -5.50
N LEU A 24 9.22 -3.88 -6.66
CA LEU A 24 7.86 -4.31 -6.92
C LEU A 24 7.41 -5.38 -5.92
N ALA A 25 8.23 -6.41 -5.68
CA ALA A 25 7.92 -7.47 -4.72
C ALA A 25 7.76 -6.93 -3.30
N THR A 26 8.61 -5.98 -2.92
CA THR A 26 8.55 -5.31 -1.61
C THR A 26 7.28 -4.47 -1.45
N LEU A 27 6.86 -3.75 -2.51
CA LEU A 27 5.61 -2.99 -2.52
C LEU A 27 4.38 -3.90 -2.58
N ASP A 28 4.45 -5.05 -3.23
CA ASP A 28 3.36 -6.03 -3.27
C ASP A 28 3.11 -6.63 -1.87
N GLY A 29 4.17 -6.84 -1.09
CA GLY A 29 4.10 -7.26 0.31
C GLY A 29 3.72 -6.16 1.31
N MET A 30 3.39 -4.95 0.87
CA MET A 30 3.06 -3.86 1.78
C MET A 30 1.71 -4.06 2.47
N HIS A 31 1.59 -3.52 3.68
CA HIS A 31 0.35 -3.48 4.43
C HIS A 31 -0.34 -2.12 4.29
N VAL A 32 -1.62 -2.15 3.92
CA VAL A 32 -2.49 -0.98 3.88
C VAL A 32 -3.55 -1.10 4.98
N MET A 33 -3.52 -0.19 5.95
CA MET A 33 -4.50 -0.11 7.02
C MET A 33 -5.35 1.14 6.85
N LEU A 34 -6.66 0.94 6.69
CA LEU A 34 -7.62 2.06 6.65
C LEU A 34 -7.90 2.53 8.07
N ARG A 35 -7.80 3.84 8.30
CA ARG A 35 -8.15 4.48 9.56
C ARG A 35 -9.53 5.13 9.43
N PRO A 36 -10.29 5.20 10.54
CA PRO A 36 -11.51 5.98 10.59
C PRO A 36 -11.24 7.41 10.13
N HIS A 37 -12.24 8.00 9.50
CA HIS A 37 -12.24 9.39 9.06
C HIS A 37 -11.79 10.32 10.19
N GLY A 38 -10.96 11.32 9.86
CA GLY A 38 -10.76 12.45 10.76
C GLY A 38 -12.01 13.34 10.80
N GLU A 39 -11.91 14.49 11.46
CA GLU A 39 -12.97 15.52 11.44
C GLU A 39 -13.28 16.02 10.00
N ASP A 40 -12.33 15.83 9.09
CA ASP A 40 -12.44 16.13 7.66
C ASP A 40 -13.31 15.15 6.85
N GLY A 41 -13.73 14.04 7.46
CA GLY A 41 -14.57 13.04 6.80
C GLY A 41 -13.85 12.21 5.72
N VAL A 42 -12.53 12.37 5.55
CA VAL A 42 -11.76 11.66 4.52
C VAL A 42 -11.10 10.41 5.12
N PRO A 43 -11.30 9.20 4.55
CA PRO A 43 -10.62 8.01 5.00
C PRO A 43 -9.11 8.15 4.82
N ARG A 44 -8.34 7.92 5.90
CA ARG A 44 -6.87 7.97 5.85
C ARG A 44 -6.33 6.55 5.74
N ALA A 45 -5.43 6.32 4.78
CA ALA A 45 -4.76 5.03 4.65
C ALA A 45 -3.35 5.13 5.23
N LEU A 46 -3.01 4.24 6.16
CA LEU A 46 -1.63 4.04 6.60
C LEU A 46 -0.98 2.98 5.72
N VAL A 47 0.18 3.30 5.16
CA VAL A 47 1.01 2.41 4.34
C VAL A 47 2.21 1.98 5.15
N GLN A 48 2.49 0.68 5.15
CA GLN A 48 3.68 0.10 5.76
C GLN A 48 4.33 -0.89 4.80
N ILE A 49 5.59 -0.65 4.46
CA ILE A 49 6.37 -1.56 3.60
C ILE A 49 6.95 -2.70 4.45
N ALA A 50 6.94 -3.92 3.89
CA ALA A 50 7.54 -5.08 4.52
C ALA A 50 9.05 -4.87 4.78
N GLY A 51 9.52 -5.25 5.97
CA GLY A 51 10.93 -5.08 6.35
C GLY A 51 11.31 -3.69 6.88
N HIS A 52 10.43 -2.69 6.77
CA HIS A 52 10.66 -1.35 7.32
C HIS A 52 9.92 -1.13 8.64
N ARG A 53 10.61 -0.51 9.61
CA ARG A 53 10.02 -0.10 10.87
C ARG A 53 9.29 1.21 10.68
N GLY A 54 7.97 1.15 10.82
CA GLY A 54 7.09 2.32 10.72
C GLY A 54 6.21 2.28 9.48
N GLY A 55 5.18 3.12 9.51
CA GLY A 55 4.29 3.37 8.39
C GLY A 55 3.96 4.86 8.35
N TRP A 56 3.47 5.31 7.21
CA TRP A 56 3.11 6.71 7.00
C TRP A 56 1.70 6.83 6.45
N ILE A 57 1.14 8.02 6.52
CA ILE A 57 -0.17 8.31 5.93
C ILE A 57 0.02 8.46 4.43
N HIS A 58 -0.75 7.72 3.64
CA HIS A 58 -0.74 7.81 2.19
C HIS A 58 -1.06 9.24 1.75
N SER A 59 -0.05 9.90 1.17
CA SER A 59 -0.12 11.20 0.53
C SER A 59 0.96 11.23 -0.55
N LEU A 60 0.82 12.08 -1.57
CA LEU A 60 1.85 12.17 -2.61
C LEU A 60 3.21 12.52 -2.01
N ASP A 61 3.26 13.54 -1.15
CA ASP A 61 4.50 14.04 -0.55
C ASP A 61 5.13 13.02 0.40
N ASP A 62 4.33 12.38 1.26
CA ASP A 62 4.86 11.38 2.19
C ASP A 62 5.26 10.10 1.48
N ASP A 63 4.52 9.65 0.47
CA ASP A 63 4.89 8.47 -0.32
C ASP A 63 6.24 8.69 -1.00
N LEU A 64 6.42 9.80 -1.71
CA LEU A 64 7.67 10.09 -2.41
C LEU A 64 8.84 10.23 -1.43
N ARG A 65 8.62 10.92 -0.30
CA ARG A 65 9.64 11.09 0.75
C ARG A 65 10.07 9.75 1.33
N HIS A 66 9.14 8.87 1.70
CA HIS A 66 9.48 7.57 2.27
C HIS A 66 10.07 6.62 1.23
N LEU A 67 9.55 6.60 0.01
CA LEU A 67 10.09 5.79 -1.08
C LEU A 67 11.54 6.19 -1.41
N ALA A 68 11.86 7.49 -1.43
CA ALA A 68 13.23 7.97 -1.66
C ALA A 68 14.18 7.63 -0.51
N MET A 69 13.68 7.56 0.73
CA MET A 69 14.49 7.11 1.89
C MET A 69 14.72 5.60 1.88
N VAL A 70 13.72 4.83 1.48
CA VAL A 70 13.76 3.36 1.48
C VAL A 70 14.54 2.83 0.28
N PHE A 71 14.35 3.43 -0.90
CA PHE A 71 14.96 3.04 -2.16
C PHE A 71 15.71 4.25 -2.78
N PRO A 72 16.83 4.68 -2.19
CA PRO A 72 17.58 5.85 -2.65
C PRO A 72 18.13 5.72 -4.07
N GLU A 73 18.22 4.50 -4.60
CA GLU A 73 18.65 4.18 -5.96
C GLU A 73 17.59 4.47 -7.03
N LEU A 74 16.33 4.73 -6.64
CA LEU A 74 15.25 4.99 -7.59
C LEU A 74 15.33 6.40 -8.18
N SER A 75 15.07 6.49 -9.48
CA SER A 75 14.87 7.78 -10.15
C SER A 75 13.53 8.40 -9.76
N GLN A 76 13.37 9.71 -10.00
CA GLN A 76 12.11 10.41 -9.75
C GLN A 76 10.92 9.80 -10.52
N GLU A 77 11.16 9.33 -11.75
CA GLU A 77 10.13 8.71 -12.58
C GLU A 77 9.71 7.34 -12.01
N GLN A 78 10.67 6.59 -11.44
CA GLN A 78 10.40 5.34 -10.74
C GLN A 78 9.67 5.59 -9.41
N LEU A 79 10.04 6.62 -8.64
CA LEU A 79 9.33 7.01 -7.42
C LEU A 79 7.87 7.39 -7.71
N ALA A 80 7.63 8.16 -8.78
CA ALA A 80 6.28 8.49 -9.21
C ALA A 80 5.47 7.25 -9.61
N ARG A 81 6.11 6.25 -10.24
CA ARG A 81 5.46 4.97 -10.57
C ARG A 81 5.16 4.13 -9.32
N ALA A 82 6.08 4.09 -8.37
CA ALA A 82 5.87 3.43 -7.08
C ALA A 82 4.71 4.06 -6.31
N HIS A 83 4.62 5.39 -6.26
CA HIS A 83 3.47 6.08 -5.69
C HIS A 83 2.15 5.68 -6.38
N ARG A 84 2.10 5.61 -7.71
CA ARG A 84 0.89 5.16 -8.44
C ARG A 84 0.51 3.72 -8.08
N PHE A 85 1.50 2.84 -7.87
CA PHE A 85 1.26 1.47 -7.42
C PHE A 85 0.63 1.45 -6.02
N ILE A 86 1.19 2.23 -5.08
CA ILE A 86 0.63 2.38 -3.72
C ILE A 86 -0.81 2.91 -3.79
N ALA A 87 -1.03 3.99 -4.55
CA ALA A 87 -2.36 4.58 -4.70
C ALA A 87 -3.39 3.59 -5.26
N ALA A 88 -3.00 2.74 -6.21
CA ALA A 88 -3.88 1.71 -6.77
C ALA A 88 -4.27 0.66 -5.71
N GLN A 89 -3.32 0.20 -4.90
CA GLN A 89 -3.57 -0.75 -3.81
C GLN A 89 -4.43 -0.15 -2.69
N VAL A 90 -4.18 1.12 -2.33
CA VAL A 90 -5.03 1.86 -1.38
C VAL A 90 -6.45 1.97 -1.90
N ARG A 91 -6.66 2.38 -3.16
CA ARG A 91 -7.99 2.46 -3.78
C ARG A 91 -8.70 1.11 -3.77
N ARG A 92 -8.00 0.04 -4.13
CA ARG A 92 -8.53 -1.33 -4.08
C ARG A 92 -8.97 -1.70 -2.66
N ARG A 93 -8.17 -1.38 -1.65
CA ARG A 93 -8.50 -1.68 -0.24
C ARG A 93 -9.72 -0.90 0.24
N VAL A 94 -9.84 0.38 -0.14
CA VAL A 94 -11.00 1.22 0.15
C VAL A 94 -12.26 0.67 -0.52
N GLN A 95 -12.18 0.24 -1.78
CA GLN A 95 -13.30 -0.37 -2.48
C GLN A 95 -13.78 -1.63 -1.76
N LEU A 96 -12.86 -2.55 -1.43
CA LEU A 96 -13.18 -3.78 -0.69
C LEU A 96 -13.79 -3.51 0.70
N ALA A 97 -13.39 -2.44 1.38
CA ALA A 97 -13.96 -2.07 2.68
C ALA A 97 -15.39 -1.49 2.56
N ASN A 98 -15.69 -0.86 1.43
CA ASN A 98 -17.01 -0.27 1.17
C ASN A 98 -17.97 -1.24 0.48
N GLU A 99 -17.46 -2.32 -0.11
CA GLU A 99 -18.28 -3.34 -0.74
C GLU A 99 -19.19 -4.01 0.31
N PRO A 100 -20.52 -3.99 0.12
CA PRO A 100 -21.42 -4.72 1.01
C PRO A 100 -21.18 -6.22 0.80
N GLU A 101 -20.84 -6.95 1.86
CA GLU A 101 -20.76 -8.41 1.79
C GLU A 101 -22.10 -8.96 1.28
N PRO A 102 -22.13 -9.74 0.17
CA PRO A 102 -23.36 -10.33 -0.30
C PRO A 102 -23.87 -11.34 0.74
N GLY A 103 -24.96 -10.98 1.43
CA GLY A 103 -25.65 -11.84 2.40
C GLY A 103 -25.40 -11.52 3.88
N VAL A 104 -24.53 -10.56 4.22
CA VAL A 104 -24.29 -10.18 5.62
C VAL A 104 -24.97 -8.84 5.90
N GLN A 105 -26.16 -8.88 6.53
CA GLN A 105 -26.70 -7.68 7.17
C GLN A 105 -25.67 -7.19 8.20
N ARG A 106 -25.14 -5.98 7.98
CA ARG A 106 -24.21 -5.33 8.92
C ARG A 106 -24.86 -5.32 10.31
N ARG A 107 -24.29 -6.09 11.24
CA ARG A 107 -24.70 -6.08 12.65
C ARG A 107 -24.34 -4.70 13.22
N THR A 108 -25.32 -3.82 13.31
CA THR A 108 -25.21 -2.55 14.01
C THR A 108 -25.45 -2.78 15.52
N TRP A 109 -24.95 -1.87 16.36
CA TRP A 109 -25.25 -1.85 17.79
C TRP A 109 -26.76 -1.84 18.06
N ALA A 110 -27.54 -1.24 17.15
CA ALA A 110 -28.99 -1.22 17.15
C ALA A 110 -29.66 -2.60 16.89
N ASN A 111 -28.91 -3.60 16.41
CA ASN A 111 -29.42 -4.97 16.18
C ASN A 111 -29.01 -5.95 17.30
N HIS A 112 -28.26 -5.52 18.32
CA HIS A 112 -27.77 -6.38 19.41
C HIS A 112 -28.50 -6.17 20.75
N TRP A 113 -29.35 -5.15 20.89
CA TRP A 113 -30.16 -4.99 22.10
C TRP A 113 -31.37 -5.94 22.02
N LYS A 114 -31.23 -7.15 22.57
CA LYS A 114 -32.41 -7.89 23.02
C LYS A 114 -32.79 -7.33 24.39
N PRO A 115 -34.00 -6.77 24.59
CA PRO A 115 -34.48 -6.51 25.93
C PRO A 115 -34.42 -7.84 26.69
N ARG A 116 -33.76 -7.84 27.85
CA ARG A 116 -33.79 -8.97 28.78
C ARG A 116 -35.23 -9.09 29.25
N SER A 117 -36.02 -9.97 28.62
CA SER A 117 -37.35 -10.29 29.11
C SER A 117 -37.18 -10.90 30.50
N TYR A 118 -37.64 -10.17 31.51
CA TYR A 118 -37.88 -10.74 32.82
C TYR A 118 -39.16 -11.57 32.68
N ASP A 119 -39.00 -12.88 32.53
CA ASP A 119 -40.09 -13.80 32.82
C ASP A 119 -40.25 -13.82 34.34
N SER A 120 -41.29 -13.14 34.82
CA SER A 120 -41.76 -13.24 36.20
C SER A 120 -42.37 -14.63 36.40
N ILE A 121 -41.82 -15.39 37.34
CA ILE A 121 -42.45 -16.58 37.94
C ILE A 121 -43.25 -16.10 39.17
#